data_AF-A0AA97MYJ0-F1
#
_entry.id   AF-A0AA97MYJ0-F1
#
_cell.length_a   1.000
_cell.length_b   1.000
_cell.length_c   1.000
_cell.angle_alpha   90.00
_cell.angle_beta   90.00
_cell.angle_gamma   90.00
#
_symmetry.space_group_name_H-M   'P 1'
#
loop_
_entity.id
_entity.type
_entity.pdbx_description
1 polymer ?
#
loop_
_entity_poly.entity_id
_entity_poly.type
_entity_poly.pdbx_seq_one_letter_code
_entity_poly.pdbx_strand_id
1 'polypeptide(L)'
;GWCPLSPAGTQTTQLLVEPPRRPAVVWDRVTLTCQGSWTPSATTWYKDGRRCWQEDPNKFHVTESGTYKCDRPGTGLSPSVGILNARLVLQVPARALLEGDKVTLRCWG
;
A
#
# COMPACT_ATOMS: atom_id res chain seq x y z
N GLY A 1 18.54 -34.52 -5.05
CA GLY A 1 17.70 -33.85 -6.06
C GLY A 1 17.98 -32.37 -5.97
N TRP A 2 18.33 -31.74 -7.09
CA TRP A 2 18.58 -30.29 -7.14
C TRP A 2 17.26 -29.57 -7.38
N CYS A 3 16.89 -28.66 -6.49
CA CYS A 3 15.80 -27.72 -6.74
C CYS A 3 16.32 -26.66 -7.71
N PRO A 4 15.70 -26.47 -8.89
CA PRO A 4 16.07 -25.35 -9.74
C PRO A 4 15.71 -24.04 -9.03
N LEU A 5 16.65 -23.10 -9.03
CA LEU A 5 16.38 -21.71 -8.71
C LEU A 5 15.30 -21.22 -9.68
N SER A 6 14.17 -20.73 -9.16
CA SER A 6 13.13 -20.10 -9.98
C SER A 6 13.75 -18.98 -10.83
N PRO A 7 13.42 -18.89 -12.12
CA PRO A 7 13.89 -17.79 -12.94
C PRO A 7 13.22 -16.49 -12.49
N ALA A 8 14.04 -15.43 -12.39
CA ALA A 8 13.70 -14.01 -12.28
C ALA A 8 12.34 -13.67 -11.65
N GLY A 9 12.36 -13.18 -10.40
CA GLY A 9 11.17 -12.64 -9.74
C GLY A 9 10.43 -11.67 -10.66
N THR A 10 9.24 -12.06 -11.10
CA THR A 10 8.32 -11.18 -11.82
C THR A 10 8.02 -10.00 -10.90
N GLN A 11 8.54 -8.81 -11.23
CA GLN A 11 8.35 -7.63 -10.41
C GLN A 11 6.86 -7.25 -10.47
N THR A 12 6.12 -7.59 -9.43
CA THR A 12 4.67 -7.32 -9.33
C THR A 12 4.43 -5.89 -8.86
N THR A 13 3.29 -5.33 -9.26
CA THR A 13 2.89 -4.01 -8.76
C THR A 13 2.59 -4.07 -7.26
N GLN A 14 3.14 -3.15 -6.49
CA GLN A 14 2.93 -3.07 -5.05
C GLN A 14 2.47 -1.69 -4.63
N LEU A 15 1.73 -1.65 -3.52
CA LEU A 15 1.25 -0.41 -2.93
C LEU A 15 1.99 -0.17 -1.61
N LEU A 16 2.84 0.84 -1.57
CA LEU A 16 3.49 1.28 -0.34
C LEU A 16 2.59 2.27 0.39
N VAL A 17 2.45 2.10 1.70
CA VAL A 17 1.62 2.96 2.56
C VAL A 17 2.53 3.77 3.47
N GLU A 18 2.41 5.09 3.42
CA GLU A 18 3.12 6.02 4.29
C GLU A 18 2.12 6.85 5.10
N PRO A 19 2.27 6.93 6.44
CA PRO A 19 3.28 6.26 7.26
C PRO A 19 3.10 4.72 7.30
N PRO A 20 4.18 3.95 7.52
CA PRO A 20 4.16 2.48 7.53
C PRO A 20 3.56 1.94 8.84
N ARG A 21 2.28 2.21 9.06
CA ARG A 21 1.47 1.78 10.21
C ARG A 21 0.35 0.85 9.76
N ARG A 22 -0.03 -0.11 10.60
CA ARG A 22 -1.15 -1.02 10.33
C ARG A 22 -2.09 -1.09 11.54
N PRO A 23 -3.42 -1.07 11.33
CA PRO A 23 -4.08 -0.78 10.04
C PRO A 23 -3.85 0.70 9.64
N ALA A 24 -3.93 0.98 8.34
CA ALA A 24 -3.86 2.34 7.83
C ALA A 24 -5.16 3.09 8.13
N VAL A 25 -5.07 4.35 8.54
CA VAL A 25 -6.23 5.17 8.92
C VAL A 25 -6.21 6.51 8.19
N VAL A 26 -7.38 7.03 7.85
CA VAL A 26 -7.50 8.31 7.11
C VAL A 26 -6.86 9.50 7.85
N TRP A 27 -6.81 9.45 9.18
CA TRP A 27 -6.27 10.51 10.04
C TRP A 27 -4.75 10.68 9.97
N ASP A 28 -4.03 9.68 9.43
CA ASP A 28 -2.58 9.70 9.32
C ASP A 28 -2.07 10.46 8.08
N ARG A 29 -2.95 11.16 7.34
CA ARG A 29 -2.62 11.81 6.05
C ARG A 29 -1.89 10.82 5.13
N VAL A 30 -2.50 9.65 4.97
CA VAL A 30 -1.88 8.51 4.29
C VAL A 30 -1.56 8.87 2.84
N THR A 31 -0.33 8.55 2.43
CA THR A 31 0.09 8.61 1.04
C THR A 31 0.36 7.19 0.56
N LEU A 32 -0.25 6.82 -0.56
CA LEU A 32 -0.03 5.53 -1.22
C LEU A 32 0.92 5.76 -2.38
N THR A 33 1.99 4.98 -2.46
CA THR A 33 2.91 5.01 -3.61
C THR A 33 2.80 3.70 -4.37
N CYS A 34 2.52 3.79 -5.66
CA CYS A 34 2.50 2.60 -6.51
C CYS A 34 3.95 2.26 -6.92
N GLN A 35 4.38 1.02 -6.74
CA GLN A 35 5.71 0.53 -7.10
C GLN A 35 5.59 -0.53 -8.21
N GLY A 36 6.52 -0.52 -9.16
CA GLY A 36 6.52 -1.38 -10.34
C GLY A 36 7.62 -0.94 -11.31
N SER A 37 8.04 -1.84 -12.20
CA SER A 37 9.19 -1.64 -13.10
C SER A 37 8.94 -0.71 -14.29
N TRP A 38 7.73 -0.17 -14.45
CA TRP A 38 7.33 0.67 -15.57
C TRP A 38 7.19 2.17 -15.21
N THR A 39 7.12 3.02 -16.24
CA THR A 39 7.07 4.48 -16.10
C THR A 39 5.89 4.93 -15.20
N PRO A 40 6.13 5.84 -14.24
CA PRO A 40 5.11 6.25 -13.28
C PRO A 40 3.86 6.85 -13.92
N SER A 41 4.01 7.53 -15.06
CA SER A 41 2.95 8.23 -15.81
C SER A 41 1.83 7.32 -16.31
N ALA A 42 2.00 6.00 -16.29
CA ALA A 42 0.99 5.06 -16.76
C ALA A 42 0.22 4.35 -15.63
N THR A 43 0.37 4.81 -14.38
CA THR A 43 -0.33 4.21 -13.23
C THR A 43 -1.82 4.54 -13.25
N THR A 44 -2.67 3.52 -13.15
CA THR A 44 -4.12 3.70 -12.98
C THR A 44 -4.51 3.40 -11.54
N TRP A 45 -5.23 4.31 -10.90
CA TRP A 45 -5.68 4.16 -9.51
C TRP A 45 -7.12 3.67 -9.43
N TYR A 46 -7.41 2.86 -8.42
CA TYR A 46 -8.75 2.38 -8.12
C TYR A 46 -9.09 2.55 -6.64
N LYS A 47 -10.28 3.09 -6.37
CA LYS A 47 -10.91 3.14 -5.05
C LYS A 47 -12.23 2.37 -5.11
N ASP A 48 -12.38 1.36 -4.25
CA ASP A 48 -13.58 0.53 -4.15
C ASP A 48 -14.02 -0.05 -5.50
N GLY A 49 -13.02 -0.44 -6.31
CA GLY A 49 -13.22 -0.99 -7.66
C GLY A 49 -13.49 0.05 -8.76
N ARG A 50 -13.60 1.34 -8.42
CA ARG A 50 -13.81 2.42 -9.38
C ARG A 50 -12.50 3.13 -9.70
N ARG A 51 -12.27 3.43 -10.98
CA ARG A 51 -11.10 4.19 -11.41
C ARG A 51 -11.16 5.62 -10.85
N CYS A 52 -10.06 6.09 -10.29
CA CYS A 52 -9.89 7.45 -9.78
C CYS A 52 -8.67 8.13 -10.41
N TRP A 53 -8.67 9.46 -10.35
CA TRP A 53 -7.60 10.30 -10.88
C TRP A 53 -6.88 11.03 -9.75
N GLN A 54 -5.60 11.30 -9.95
CA GLN A 54 -4.73 12.06 -9.07
C GLN A 54 -3.73 12.88 -9.90
N GLU A 55 -3.30 14.03 -9.36
CA GLU A 55 -2.31 14.90 -10.00
C GLU A 55 -0.94 14.22 -10.18
N ASP A 56 -0.45 13.56 -9.12
CA ASP A 56 0.77 12.75 -9.19
C ASP A 56 0.39 11.32 -9.61
N PRO A 57 0.88 10.83 -10.77
CA PRO A 57 0.55 9.50 -11.23
C PRO A 57 1.15 8.40 -10.33
N ASN A 58 2.24 8.68 -9.61
CA ASN A 58 2.90 7.72 -8.73
C ASN A 58 2.32 7.69 -7.31
N LYS A 59 1.70 8.80 -6.87
CA LYS A 59 1.27 9.01 -5.48
C LYS A 59 -0.22 9.32 -5.38
N PHE A 60 -0.88 8.62 -4.48
CA PHE A 60 -2.27 8.87 -4.13
C PHE A 60 -2.36 9.39 -2.70
N HIS A 61 -2.81 10.64 -2.55
CA HIS A 61 -3.11 11.22 -1.25
C HIS A 61 -4.51 10.80 -0.80
N VAL A 62 -4.57 10.07 0.31
CA VAL A 62 -5.81 9.47 0.80
C VAL A 62 -6.60 10.50 1.59
N THR A 63 -7.82 10.77 1.13
CA THR A 63 -8.77 11.67 1.79
C THR A 63 -9.97 10.93 2.39
N GLU A 64 -10.19 9.68 2.01
CA GLU A 64 -11.36 8.89 2.38
C GLU A 64 -10.96 7.48 2.81
N SER A 65 -11.80 6.83 3.63
CA SER A 65 -11.69 5.40 3.86
C SER A 65 -12.16 4.61 2.65
N GLY A 66 -11.70 3.36 2.55
CA GLY A 66 -12.05 2.46 1.44
C GLY A 66 -10.92 1.53 1.09
N THR A 67 -11.10 0.80 0.00
CA THR A 67 -10.10 -0.14 -0.53
C THR A 67 -9.43 0.45 -1.75
N TYR A 68 -8.10 0.52 -1.71
CA TYR A 68 -7.28 1.12 -2.76
C TYR A 68 -6.44 0.07 -3.47
N LYS A 69 -6.28 0.25 -4.79
CA LYS A 69 -5.36 -0.51 -5.65
C LYS A 69 -4.72 0.44 -6.66
N CYS A 70 -3.56 0.06 -7.18
CA CYS A 70 -3.03 0.62 -8.40
C CYS A 70 -2.80 -0.48 -9.45
N ASP A 71 -2.83 -0.09 -10.72
CA ASP A 71 -2.48 -0.94 -11.85
C ASP A 71 -1.37 -0.26 -12.64
N ARG A 72 -0.37 -1.06 -13.03
CA ARG A 72 0.70 -0.61 -13.91
C ARG A 72 0.83 -1.51 -15.13
N PRO A 73 0.95 -0.92 -16.33
CA PRO A 73 1.30 -1.68 -17.52
C PRO A 73 2.54 -2.56 -17.29
N GLY A 74 2.45 -3.82 -17.70
CA GLY A 74 3.54 -4.80 -17.58
C GLY A 74 3.68 -5.48 -16.21
N THR A 75 3.14 -4.92 -15.12
CA THR A 75 3.25 -5.49 -13.76
C THR A 75 1.89 -5.81 -13.10
N GLY A 76 0.79 -5.30 -13.67
CA GLY A 76 -0.59 -5.66 -13.35
C GLY A 76 -1.18 -4.91 -12.16
N LEU A 77 -2.24 -5.48 -11.59
CA LEU A 77 -2.92 -4.93 -10.42
C LEU A 77 -2.14 -5.25 -9.13
N SER A 78 -2.02 -4.24 -8.27
CA SER A 78 -1.49 -4.41 -6.92
C SER A 78 -2.49 -5.16 -6.03
N PRO A 79 -2.00 -5.77 -4.93
CA PRO A 79 -2.85 -6.14 -3.81
C PRO A 79 -3.67 -4.94 -3.29
N SER A 80 -4.83 -5.23 -2.72
CA SER A 80 -5.68 -4.22 -2.05
C SER A 80 -5.05 -3.73 -0.76
N VAL A 81 -5.17 -2.43 -0.49
CA VAL A 81 -4.95 -1.86 0.85
C VAL A 81 -6.25 -1.21 1.33
N GLY A 82 -6.68 -1.58 2.54
CA GLY A 82 -7.80 -0.95 3.22
C GLY A 82 -7.36 0.23 4.07
N ILE A 83 -8.07 1.35 3.93
CA ILE A 83 -7.93 2.54 4.78
C ILE A 83 -9.17 2.61 5.68
N LEU A 84 -8.95 2.66 6.99
CA LEU A 84 -10.01 2.71 7.98
C LEU A 84 -10.35 4.14 8.40
N ASN A 85 -11.61 4.32 8.79
CA ASN A 85 -12.12 5.48 9.51
C ASN A 85 -13.07 4.95 10.59
N ALA A 86 -12.50 4.57 11.74
CA ALA A 86 -13.22 3.87 12.81
C ALA A 86 -12.89 4.51 14.14
N ARG A 87 -13.89 4.73 15.01
CA ARG A 87 -13.77 5.54 16.25
C ARG A 87 -12.56 5.25 17.12
N LEU A 88 -12.10 4.00 17.21
CA LEU A 88 -10.91 3.63 17.97
C LEU A 88 -10.05 2.69 17.13
N VAL A 89 -8.79 3.03 16.93
CA VAL A 89 -7.82 2.19 16.21
C VAL A 89 -6.49 2.15 16.95
N LEU A 90 -6.03 0.95 17.26
CA LEU A 90 -4.68 0.69 17.75
C LEU A 90 -3.79 0.32 16.56
N GLN A 91 -2.78 1.14 16.28
CA GLN A 91 -1.82 0.93 15.20
C GLN A 91 -0.49 0.38 15.71
N VAL A 92 0.08 -0.53 14.92
CA VAL A 92 1.41 -1.11 15.05
C VAL A 92 2.29 -0.72 13.86
N PRO A 93 3.63 -0.87 13.95
CA PRO A 93 4.50 -0.79 12.78
C PRO A 93 4.11 -1.83 11.71
N ALA A 94 4.19 -1.46 10.43
CA ALA A 94 3.84 -2.35 9.31
C ALA A 94 4.88 -3.44 9.02
N ARG A 95 6.09 -3.31 9.56
CA ARG A 95 7.18 -4.27 9.41
C ARG A 95 6.92 -5.55 10.22
N ALA A 96 7.60 -6.63 9.85
CA ALA A 96 7.68 -7.81 10.71
C ALA A 96 8.32 -7.43 12.06
N LEU A 97 7.76 -7.95 13.15
CA LEU A 97 8.29 -7.76 14.49
C LEU A 97 8.97 -9.05 14.92
N LEU A 98 10.15 -8.91 15.52
CA LEU A 98 10.97 -10.02 16.00
C LEU A 98 11.18 -9.93 17.52
N GLU A 99 11.69 -10.99 18.12
CA GLU A 99 12.04 -10.99 19.54
C GLU A 99 13.10 -9.92 19.84
N GLY A 100 12.91 -9.17 20.92
CA GLY A 100 13.77 -8.05 21.31
C GLY A 100 13.46 -6.72 20.63
N ASP A 101 12.54 -6.68 19.65
CA ASP A 101 12.14 -5.42 19.01
C ASP A 101 11.47 -4.45 20.00
N LYS A 102 11.89 -3.19 19.96
CA LYS A 102 11.14 -2.10 20.58
C LYS A 102 9.97 -1.69 19.68
N VAL A 103 8.76 -1.82 20.21
CA VAL A 103 7.52 -1.50 19.50
C VAL A 103 6.88 -0.25 20.09
N THR A 104 6.51 0.70 19.22
CA THR A 104 5.72 1.87 19.60
C THR A 104 4.31 1.71 19.04
N LEU A 105 3.33 1.57 19.93
CA LEU A 105 1.91 1.57 19.56
C LEU A 105 1.40 3.00 19.42
N ARG A 106 0.37 3.20 18.61
CA ARG A 106 -0.36 4.47 18.53
C ARG A 106 -1.85 4.21 18.61
N CYS A 107 -2.53 4.93 19.48
CA CYS A 107 -3.99 4.90 19.58
C CYS A 107 -4.56 6.14 18.90
N TRP A 108 -5.57 5.93 18.06
CA TRP A 108 -6.43 6.97 17.52
C TRP A 108 -7.83 6.77 18.06
N GLY A 109 -8.46 7.81 18.64
CA GLY A 109 -9.87 7.81 19.02
C GLY A 109 -10.33 9.06 19.72
#